data_AF-A0A9J7L096-F1
#
_entry.id   AF-A0A9J7L096-F1
#
_cell.length_a   1.000
_cell.length_b   1.000
_cell.length_c   1.000
_cell.angle_alpha   90.00
_cell.angle_beta   90.00
_cell.angle_gamma   90.00
#
_symmetry.space_group_name_H-M   'P 1'
#
loop_
_entity.id
_entity.type
_entity.pdbx_description
1 polymer ?
#
loop_
_entity_poly.entity_id
_entity_poly.type
_entity_poly.pdbx_seq_one_letter_code
_entity_poly.pdbx_strand_id
1 'polypeptide(L)'
;MLKVGRLIKDSPVRWDAAYKVFMGACETARPRFYEEFLENNIPVPTPQQEGGDVRVLSIGSGSGEADSVILKKIMQSRSSVYNRVVEPSGEMLRDFKVLSQLKEHLSGVS
;
A
#
# COMPACT_ATOMS: atom_id res chain seq x y z
N MET A 1 -9.73 -30.33 -27.94
CA MET A 1 -10.02 -29.63 -26.67
C MET A 1 -8.74 -28.95 -26.19
N LEU A 2 -8.69 -27.62 -26.20
CA LEU A 2 -7.59 -26.87 -25.59
C LEU A 2 -7.63 -27.11 -24.07
N LYS A 3 -6.53 -27.62 -23.49
CA LYS A 3 -6.35 -27.64 -22.03
C LYS A 3 -6.25 -26.18 -21.58
N VAL A 4 -7.37 -25.60 -21.18
CA VAL A 4 -7.38 -24.30 -20.49
C VAL A 4 -6.56 -24.51 -19.21
N GLY A 5 -5.40 -23.84 -19.12
CA GLY A 5 -4.57 -23.91 -17.92
C GLY A 5 -5.40 -23.50 -16.71
N ARG A 6 -5.27 -24.23 -15.58
CA ARG A 6 -5.91 -23.80 -14.33
C ARG A 6 -5.39 -22.43 -13.95
N LEU A 7 -6.28 -21.56 -13.47
CA LEU A 7 -5.86 -20.27 -12.97
C LEU A 7 -4.92 -20.49 -11.80
N ILE A 8 -3.82 -19.74 -11.75
CA ILE A 8 -2.80 -19.85 -10.69
C ILE A 8 -3.44 -19.63 -9.30
N LYS A 9 -4.52 -18.84 -9.23
CA LYS A 9 -5.31 -18.60 -8.01
C LYS A 9 -5.97 -19.86 -7.41
N ASP A 10 -6.13 -20.93 -8.21
CA ASP A 10 -6.70 -22.20 -7.75
C ASP A 10 -5.66 -23.06 -7.00
N SER A 11 -4.43 -22.55 -6.84
CA SER A 11 -3.38 -23.12 -6.01
C SER A 11 -2.64 -21.99 -5.27
N PRO A 12 -3.02 -21.69 -4.02
CA PRO A 12 -2.40 -20.64 -3.21
C PRO A 12 -0.86 -20.76 -3.15
N VAL A 13 -0.34 -21.98 -3.11
CA VAL A 13 1.11 -22.26 -3.12
C VAL A 13 1.78 -21.81 -4.43
N ARG A 14 1.15 -22.07 -5.58
CA ARG A 14 1.69 -21.63 -6.87
C ARG A 14 1.56 -20.12 -7.04
N TRP A 15 0.48 -19.54 -6.52
CA TRP A 15 0.32 -18.09 -6.50
C TRP A 15 1.42 -17.44 -5.68
N ASP A 16 1.67 -17.91 -4.46
CA ASP A 16 2.66 -17.34 -3.56
C ASP A 16 4.08 -17.43 -4.15
N ALA A 17 4.44 -18.59 -4.71
CA ALA A 17 5.73 -18.76 -5.38
C ALA A 17 5.88 -17.81 -6.58
N ALA A 18 4.86 -17.71 -7.44
CA ALA A 18 4.89 -16.82 -8.59
C ALA A 18 4.94 -15.34 -8.17
N TYR A 19 4.18 -14.97 -7.14
CA TYR A 19 4.17 -13.62 -6.59
C TYR A 19 5.55 -13.25 -6.04
N LYS A 20 6.19 -14.10 -5.23
CA LYS A 20 7.54 -13.86 -4.71
C LYS A 20 8.58 -13.69 -5.82
N VAL A 21 8.51 -14.49 -6.88
CA VAL A 21 9.38 -14.35 -8.06
C VAL A 21 9.16 -13.00 -8.74
N PHE A 22 7.90 -12.61 -8.96
CA PHE A 22 7.56 -11.30 -9.53
C PHE A 22 8.06 -10.15 -8.65
N MET A 23 7.82 -10.21 -7.34
CA MET A 23 8.26 -9.19 -6.39
C MET A 23 9.78 -9.04 -6.37
N GLY A 24 10.54 -10.14 -6.37
CA GLY A 24 12.00 -10.11 -6.47
C GLY A 24 12.49 -9.51 -7.78
N ALA A 25 11.85 -9.83 -8.90
CA ALA A 25 12.19 -9.23 -10.20
C ALA A 25 11.91 -7.71 -10.27
N CYS A 26 10.92 -7.24 -9.49
CA CYS A 26 10.52 -5.83 -9.45
C CYS A 26 11.10 -5.05 -8.26
N GLU A 27 11.94 -5.64 -7.42
CA GLU A 27 12.37 -5.05 -6.15
C GLU A 27 13.00 -3.66 -6.31
N THR A 28 13.77 -3.43 -7.38
CA THR A 28 14.41 -2.14 -7.65
C THR A 28 13.51 -1.12 -8.34
N ALA A 29 12.53 -1.58 -9.12
CA ALA A 29 11.62 -0.72 -9.87
C ALA A 29 10.40 -0.30 -9.04
N ARG A 30 9.99 -1.11 -8.06
CA ARG A 30 8.77 -0.92 -7.29
C ARG A 30 8.81 0.28 -6.34
N PRO A 31 9.89 0.54 -5.57
CA PRO A 31 10.01 1.76 -4.78
C PRO A 31 9.92 3.00 -5.65
N ARG A 32 10.61 3.00 -6.81
CA ARG A 32 10.52 4.10 -7.79
C ARG A 32 9.11 4.28 -8.33
N PHE A 33 8.40 3.20 -8.63
CA PHE A 33 7.01 3.31 -9.05
C PHE A 33 6.14 3.97 -7.99
N TYR A 34 6.26 3.56 -6.72
CA TYR A 34 5.46 4.17 -5.66
C TYR A 34 5.89 5.61 -5.36
N GLU A 35 7.18 5.89 -5.24
CA GLU A 35 7.68 7.22 -4.87
C GLU A 35 7.66 8.20 -6.04
N GLU A 36 8.13 7.82 -7.23
CA GLU A 36 8.22 8.75 -8.37
C GLU A 36 6.89 8.89 -9.11
N PHE A 37 6.16 7.79 -9.34
CA PHE A 37 4.91 7.87 -10.10
C PHE A 37 3.73 8.23 -9.20
N LEU A 38 3.51 7.53 -8.08
CA LEU A 38 2.34 7.83 -7.25
C LEU A 38 2.46 9.19 -6.55
N GLU A 39 3.59 9.53 -5.92
CA GLU A 39 3.72 10.81 -5.18
C GLU A 39 3.42 12.03 -6.05
N ASN A 40 3.78 11.97 -7.34
CA ASN A 40 3.56 13.05 -8.31
C ASN A 40 2.15 13.08 -8.91
N ASN A 41 1.43 11.96 -8.91
CA ASN A 41 0.15 11.84 -9.61
C ASN A 41 -1.05 11.65 -8.68
N ILE A 42 -0.86 11.40 -7.38
CA ILE A 42 -1.98 11.26 -6.44
C ILE A 42 -2.66 12.63 -6.27
N PRO A 43 -3.96 12.75 -6.62
CA PRO A 43 -4.72 13.94 -6.31
C PRO A 43 -4.94 14.00 -4.79
N VAL A 44 -4.49 15.07 -4.15
CA VAL A 44 -4.80 15.32 -2.74
C VAL A 44 -6.21 15.91 -2.66
N PRO A 45 -7.15 15.26 -1.94
CA PRO A 45 -8.49 15.81 -1.81
C PRO A 45 -8.46 17.19 -1.15
N THR A 46 -9.07 18.17 -1.81
CA THR A 46 -9.45 19.44 -1.17
C THR A 46 -10.60 19.14 -0.21
N PRO A 47 -10.60 19.61 1.05
CA PRO A 47 -11.68 19.32 1.96
C PRO A 47 -12.91 20.07 1.48
N GLN A 48 -14.08 19.46 1.64
CA GLN A 48 -15.33 20.21 1.53
C GLN A 48 -15.56 21.18 2.71
N GLN A 49 -14.83 21.03 3.83
CA GLN A 49 -14.92 21.90 5.01
C GLN A 49 -13.55 22.09 5.68
N GLU A 50 -13.20 23.34 6.04
CA GLU A 50 -12.03 23.64 6.88
C GLU A 50 -12.12 22.90 8.22
N GLY A 51 -11.04 22.22 8.62
CA GLY A 51 -10.95 21.52 9.91
C GLY A 51 -11.48 20.08 9.95
N GLY A 52 -12.00 19.53 8.85
CA GLY A 52 -12.40 18.12 8.77
C GLY A 52 -11.22 17.17 8.58
N ASP A 53 -11.11 16.13 9.40
CA ASP A 53 -10.16 15.03 9.19
C ASP A 53 -10.38 14.35 7.83
N VAL A 54 -9.30 14.12 7.08
CA VAL A 54 -9.37 13.30 5.86
C VAL A 54 -9.51 11.84 6.27
N ARG A 55 -10.52 11.16 5.72
CA ARG A 55 -10.76 9.73 5.95
C ARG A 55 -10.34 8.93 4.73
N VAL A 56 -9.46 7.97 4.94
CA VAL A 56 -8.94 7.07 3.90
C VAL A 56 -9.43 5.66 4.18
N LEU A 57 -9.89 4.97 3.13
CA LEU A 57 -10.21 3.55 3.15
C LEU A 57 -9.32 2.86 2.12
N SER A 58 -8.37 2.07 2.61
CA SER A 58 -7.50 1.27 1.77
C SER A 58 -8.04 -0.15 1.61
N ILE A 59 -8.09 -0.64 0.37
CA ILE A 59 -8.64 -1.95 0.03
C ILE A 59 -7.56 -2.73 -0.73
N GLY A 60 -7.20 -3.90 -0.22
CA GLY A 60 -6.14 -4.72 -0.80
C GLY A 60 -4.77 -4.06 -0.71
N SER A 61 -4.46 -3.44 0.43
CA SER A 61 -3.23 -2.68 0.67
C SER A 61 -1.95 -3.52 0.58
N GLY A 62 -2.06 -4.86 0.66
CA GLY A 62 -0.88 -5.71 0.78
C GLY A 62 -0.06 -5.32 2.01
N SER A 63 1.27 -5.22 1.83
CA SER A 63 2.21 -4.76 2.87
C SER A 63 2.20 -3.25 3.10
N GLY A 64 1.38 -2.48 2.38
CA GLY A 64 1.15 -1.06 2.66
C GLY A 64 2.14 -0.06 2.09
N GLU A 65 3.03 -0.43 1.15
CA GLU A 65 3.97 0.56 0.60
C GLU A 65 3.26 1.68 -0.15
N ALA A 66 2.30 1.35 -1.02
CA ALA A 66 1.51 2.33 -1.76
C ALA A 66 0.73 3.26 -0.82
N ASP A 67 0.02 2.68 0.15
CA ASP A 67 -0.70 3.41 1.20
C ASP A 67 0.21 4.40 1.91
N SER A 68 1.44 3.98 2.24
CA SER A 68 2.38 4.82 2.97
C SER A 68 2.79 6.07 2.19
N VAL A 69 2.91 5.99 0.85
CA VAL A 69 3.19 7.15 -0.01
C VAL A 69 1.96 8.06 -0.09
N ILE A 70 0.77 7.48 -0.26
CA ILE A 70 -0.49 8.22 -0.33
C ILE A 70 -0.72 9.00 0.97
N LEU A 71 -0.61 8.34 2.12
CA LEU A 71 -0.84 8.95 3.42
C LEU A 71 0.19 10.06 3.70
N LYS A 72 1.47 9.83 3.39
CA LYS A 72 2.52 10.86 3.49
C LYS A 72 2.15 12.10 2.67
N LYS A 73 1.68 11.91 1.44
CA LYS A 73 1.27 13.03 0.56
C LYS A 73 0.09 13.81 1.13
N ILE A 74 -0.92 13.12 1.66
CA ILE A 74 -2.09 13.77 2.28
C ILE A 74 -1.67 14.58 3.51
N MET A 75 -0.84 14.00 4.38
CA MET A 75 -0.36 14.62 5.61
C MET A 75 0.53 15.85 5.39
N GLN A 76 1.15 16.02 4.22
CA GLN A 76 1.85 17.28 3.88
C GLN A 76 0.92 18.50 3.88
N SER A 77 -0.39 18.29 3.70
CA SER A 77 -1.40 19.36 3.63
C SER A 77 -2.44 19.31 4.76
N ARG A 78 -2.30 18.35 5.69
CA ARG A 78 -3.29 18.04 6.73
C ARG A 78 -2.61 17.72 8.05
N SER A 79 -3.19 18.20 9.15
CA SER A 79 -2.75 17.86 10.50
C SER A 79 -3.06 16.41 10.90
N SER A 80 -4.07 15.80 10.26
CA SER A 80 -4.62 14.52 10.69
C SER A 80 -5.24 13.76 9.51
N VAL A 81 -5.07 12.43 9.54
CA VAL A 81 -5.68 11.49 8.61
C VAL A 81 -6.17 10.29 9.41
N TYR A 82 -7.41 9.88 9.16
CA TYR A 82 -7.97 8.64 9.70
C TYR A 82 -7.97 7.58 8.59
N ASN A 83 -7.13 6.55 8.72
CA ASN A 83 -7.05 5.47 7.74
C ASN A 83 -7.68 4.16 8.26
N ARG A 84 -8.43 3.45 7.41
CA ARG A 84 -8.89 2.07 7.64
C ARG A 84 -8.37 1.17 6.53
N VAL A 85 -7.87 -0.01 6.91
CA VAL A 85 -7.31 -1.00 5.97
C VAL A 85 -8.18 -2.23 5.93
N VAL A 86 -8.51 -2.67 4.73
CA VAL A 86 -9.19 -3.94 4.44
C VAL A 86 -8.23 -4.82 3.64
N GLU A 87 -7.57 -5.75 4.34
CA GLU A 87 -6.61 -6.69 3.76
C GLU A 87 -6.96 -8.12 4.20
N PRO A 88 -7.35 -9.01 3.27
CA PRO A 88 -7.71 -10.39 3.61
C PRO A 88 -6.51 -11.26 4.02
N SER A 89 -5.29 -10.94 3.56
CA SER A 89 -4.09 -11.69 3.92
C SER A 89 -3.56 -11.27 5.29
N GLY A 90 -3.63 -12.19 6.25
CA GLY A 90 -3.09 -11.96 7.59
C GLY A 90 -1.57 -11.77 7.62
N GLU A 91 -0.83 -12.30 6.63
CA GLU A 91 0.60 -12.05 6.47
C GLU A 91 0.87 -10.62 6.03
N MET A 92 0.22 -10.19 4.94
CA MET A 92 0.35 -8.83 4.42
C MET A 92 -0.06 -7.79 5.47
N LEU A 93 -1.11 -8.05 6.24
CA LEU A 93 -1.54 -7.16 7.32
C LEU A 93 -0.52 -7.06 8.46
N ARG A 94 0.29 -8.10 8.72
CA ARG A 94 1.41 -8.00 9.68
C ARG A 94 2.51 -7.13 9.11
N ASP A 95 2.89 -7.33 7.86
CA ASP A 95 3.93 -6.53 7.19
C ASP A 95 3.53 -5.06 7.13
N PHE A 96 2.25 -4.77 6.84
CA PHE A 96 1.67 -3.44 6.91
C PHE A 96 1.89 -2.78 8.28
N LYS A 97 1.62 -3.50 9.36
CA LYS A 97 1.81 -2.97 10.73
C LYS A 97 3.27 -2.70 11.03
N VAL A 98 4.18 -3.59 10.65
CA VAL A 98 5.63 -3.40 10.82
C VAL A 98 6.08 -2.14 10.07
N LEU A 99 5.68 -1.98 8.81
CA LEU A 99 6.02 -0.81 8.00
C LEU A 99 5.47 0.49 8.62
N SER A 100 4.23 0.46 9.12
CA SER A 100 3.58 1.62 9.75
C SER A 100 4.30 2.04 11.03
N GLN A 101 4.63 1.08 11.90
CA GLN A 101 5.35 1.33 13.16
C GLN A 101 6.76 1.87 12.93
N LEU A 102 7.46 1.34 11.92
CA LEU A 102 8.79 1.82 11.54
C LEU A 102 8.74 3.30 11.11
N LYS A 103 7.72 3.68 10.33
CA LYS A 103 7.55 5.08 9.88
C LYS A 103 7.13 6.01 11.01
N GLU A 104 6.29 5.58 11.94
CA GLU A 104 5.96 6.35 13.15
C GLU A 104 7.22 6.64 13.98
N HIS A 105 8.08 5.63 14.21
CA HIS A 105 9.35 5.80 14.93
C HIS A 105 10.31 6.77 14.23
N LEU A 106 10.41 6.70 12.90
CA LEU A 106 11.28 7.60 12.13
C LEU A 106 10.74 9.03 12.08
N SER A 107 9.42 9.23 12.18
CA SER A 107 8.81 10.57 12.28
C SER A 107 8.88 11.21 13.67
N GLY A 108 9.26 10.43 14.71
CA GLY A 108 9.44 10.90 16.08
C GLY A 108 10.88 11.29 16.44
N VAL A 109 11.82 11.20 15.50
CA VAL A 109 13.20 11.71 15.63
C VAL A 109 13.30 13.00 14.81
N SER A 110 12.80 14.09 15.39
CA SER A 110 12.99 15.46 14.92
C SER A 110 13.43 16.35 16.06
#